data_AF-A0A9J6S6W2-F1
#
_entry.id   AF-A0A9J6S6W2-F1
#
_cell.length_a   1.000
_cell.length_b   1.000
_cell.length_c   1.000
_cell.angle_alpha   90.00
_cell.angle_beta   90.00
_cell.angle_gamma   90.00
#
_symmetry.space_group_name_H-M   'P 1'
#
loop_
_entity.id
_entity.type
_entity.pdbx_description
1 polymer ?
#
loop_
_entity_poly.entity_id
_entity_poly.type
_entity_poly.pdbx_seq_one_letter_code
_entity_poly.pdbx_strand_id
1 'polypeptide(L)' 'IDAQKRQHSQTVPLPDYNGQDVCGITVHFLPCDDVKVTTSCYTYGSPSYPIKEPVRMKEPAVCPK' A
#
# COMPACT_ATOMS: atom_id res chain seq x y z
N ILE A 1 -19.20 7.16 -18.79
CA ILE A 1 -18.90 6.71 -17.41
C ILE A 1 -17.98 5.48 -17.43
N ASP A 2 -17.98 4.67 -18.50
CA ASP A 2 -17.08 3.51 -18.62
C ASP A 2 -15.59 3.85 -18.81
N ALA A 3 -15.26 5.05 -19.27
CA ALA A 3 -13.86 5.51 -19.40
C ALA A 3 -13.09 5.60 -18.06
N GLN A 4 -13.78 5.48 -16.92
CA GLN A 4 -13.17 5.47 -15.58
C GLN A 4 -13.06 4.06 -14.96
N LYS A 5 -13.51 3.02 -15.67
CA LYS A 5 -13.39 1.63 -15.22
C LYS A 5 -12.09 1.04 -15.75
N ARG A 6 -10.97 1.39 -15.10
CA ARG A 6 -9.68 0.75 -15.38
C ARG A 6 -9.53 -0.49 -14.50
N GLN A 7 -9.29 -1.64 -15.11
CA GLN A 7 -8.85 -2.82 -14.38
C GLN A 7 -7.32 -2.80 -14.30
N HIS A 8 -6.79 -2.70 -13.10
CA HIS A 8 -5.35 -2.77 -12.82
C HIS A 8 -5.08 -3.99 -11.95
N SER A 9 -3.96 -4.66 -12.18
CA SER A 9 -3.53 -5.82 -11.40
C SER A 9 -2.02 -5.77 -11.26
N GLN A 10 -1.54 -5.88 -10.03
CA GLN A 10 -0.12 -5.86 -9.70
C GLN A 10 0.18 -7.01 -8.75
N THR A 11 1.22 -7.78 -9.02
CA THR A 11 1.74 -8.78 -8.09
C THR A 11 2.78 -8.09 -7.21
N VAL A 12 2.52 -8.10 -5.91
CA VAL A 12 3.38 -7.43 -4.92
C VAL A 12 3.85 -8.45 -3.89
N PRO A 13 5.11 -8.35 -3.42
CA PRO A 13 5.60 -9.25 -2.39
C PRO A 13 4.82 -9.00 -1.09
N LEU A 14 4.31 -10.08 -0.51
CA LEU A 14 3.72 -10.03 0.82
C LEU A 14 4.86 -10.19 1.85
N PRO A 15 5.02 -9.25 2.79
CA PRO A 15 5.97 -9.41 3.88
C PRO A 15 5.69 -10.69 4.68
N ASP A 16 6.71 -11.26 5.32
CA ASP A 16 6.55 -12.47 6.14
C ASP A 16 5.50 -12.24 7.23
N TYR A 17 4.55 -13.17 7.29
CA TYR A 17 3.39 -13.14 8.17
C TYR A 17 3.27 -14.44 8.98
N ASN A 18 4.23 -15.38 8.82
CA ASN A 18 4.18 -16.70 9.45
C ASN A 18 4.83 -16.73 10.84
N GLY A 19 5.67 -15.74 11.19
CA GLY A 19 6.46 -15.71 12.42
C GLY A 19 6.16 -14.56 13.40
N GLN A 20 5.16 -13.72 13.11
CA GLN A 20 4.75 -12.59 13.97
C GLN A 20 3.29 -12.75 14.38
N ASP A 21 2.88 -12.15 15.51
CA ASP A 21 1.47 -12.11 15.91
C ASP A 21 0.62 -11.64 14.73
N VAL A 22 -0.31 -12.51 14.29
CA VAL A 22 -1.17 -12.28 13.13
C VAL A 22 -2.18 -11.19 13.45
N CYS A 23 -1.78 -9.95 13.20
CA CYS A 23 -2.64 -8.79 13.31
C CYS A 23 -3.37 -8.53 11.99
N GLY A 24 -3.19 -7.35 11.37
CA GLY A 24 -3.86 -6.99 10.12
C GLY A 24 -2.92 -6.99 8.92
N ILE A 25 -3.45 -7.41 7.77
CA ILE A 25 -2.86 -7.12 6.45
C ILE A 25 -3.50 -5.82 5.94
N THR A 26 -2.68 -4.82 5.64
CA THR A 26 -3.14 -3.55 5.07
C THR A 26 -2.61 -3.41 3.65
N VAL A 27 -3.53 -3.14 2.71
CA VAL A 27 -3.22 -2.83 1.31
C VAL A 27 -3.25 -1.31 1.15
N HIS A 28 -2.14 -0.75 0.68
CA HIS A 28 -1.93 0.67 0.45
C HIS A 28 -1.96 0.94 -1.05
N PHE A 29 -2.86 1.83 -1.47
CA PHE A 29 -2.88 2.36 -2.83
C PHE A 29 -2.04 3.63 -2.87
N LEU A 30 -0.91 3.55 -3.57
CA LEU A 30 -0.01 4.67 -3.80
C LEU A 30 -0.40 5.39 -5.11
N PRO A 31 0.14 6.59 -5.34
CA PRO A 31 0.04 7.22 -6.65
C PRO A 31 0.66 6.35 -7.75
N CYS A 32 0.33 6.63 -9.02
CA CYS A 32 0.80 5.84 -10.16
C CYS A 32 0.32 4.39 -10.20
N ASP A 33 -0.84 4.12 -9.59
CA ASP A 33 -1.45 2.79 -9.46
C ASP A 33 -0.58 1.76 -8.71
N ASP A 34 0.47 2.21 -8.00
CA ASP A 34 1.31 1.32 -7.21
C ASP A 34 0.58 0.81 -5.97
N VAL A 35 0.86 -0.46 -5.62
CA VAL A 35 0.28 -1.11 -4.46
C VAL A 35 1.41 -1.55 -3.53
N LYS A 36 1.25 -1.29 -2.23
CA LYS A 36 2.12 -1.86 -1.19
C LYS A 36 1.28 -2.62 -0.19
N VAL A 37 1.81 -3.73 0.31
CA VAL A 37 1.15 -4.53 1.34
C VAL A 37 2.02 -4.59 2.56
N THR A 38 1.43 -4.33 3.72
CA THR A 38 2.11 -4.40 5.00
C THR A 38 1.33 -5.24 5.98
N THR A 39 2.05 -5.95 6.83
CA THR A 39 1.50 -6.66 7.98
C THR A 39 1.89 -5.89 9.24
N SER A 40 0.93 -5.57 10.11
CA SER A 40 1.20 -4.79 11.32
C SER A 40 0.07 -4.91 12.33
N CYS A 41 0.44 -4.88 13.62
CA CYS A 41 -0.48 -4.68 14.75
C CYS A 41 -0.69 -3.21 15.08
N TYR A 42 0.22 -2.35 14.62
CA TYR A 42 0.18 -0.92 14.87
C TYR A 42 -0.68 -0.21 13.84
N THR A 43 -1.25 0.92 14.24
CA THR A 43 -2.03 1.82 13.38
C THR A 43 -1.12 2.85 12.70
N TYR A 44 -1.61 3.44 11.61
CA TYR A 44 -0.93 4.53 10.91
C TYR A 44 -0.62 5.69 11.87
N GLY A 45 0.60 6.21 11.81
CA GLY A 45 1.11 7.23 12.74
C GLY A 45 1.89 6.65 13.92
N SER A 46 1.80 5.35 14.20
CA SER A 46 2.69 4.70 15.18
C SER A 46 4.15 4.74 14.71
N PRO A 47 5.12 4.99 15.61
CA PRO A 47 6.54 4.84 15.32
C PRO A 47 6.90 3.44 14.79
N SER A 48 6.14 2.41 15.18
CA SER A 48 6.36 1.02 14.77
C SER A 48 5.55 0.61 13.53
N TYR A 49 4.77 1.51 12.92
CA TYR A 49 4.04 1.19 11.70
C TYR A 49 4.99 1.03 10.50
N PRO A 50 4.88 -0.03 9.67
CA PRO A 50 5.86 -0.33 8.61
C PRO A 50 5.97 0.74 7.50
N ILE A 51 4.88 1.46 7.22
CA ILE A 51 4.84 2.52 6.20
C ILE A 51 4.86 3.90 6.88
N LYS A 52 5.66 4.82 6.35
CA LYS A 52 5.80 6.20 6.87
C LYS A 52 5.36 7.25 5.87
N GLU A 53 5.04 6.83 4.65
CA GLU A 53 4.54 7.68 3.59
C GLU A 53 3.25 8.42 4.03
N PRO A 54 3.08 9.69 3.64
CA PRO A 54 1.94 10.49 4.08
C PRO A 54 0.64 9.98 3.45
N VAL A 55 -0.46 10.00 4.22
CA VAL A 55 -1.80 9.78 3.65
C VAL A 55 -2.12 10.91 2.67
N ARG A 56 -2.75 10.58 1.53
CA ARG A 56 -3.09 11.53 0.44
C ARG A 56 -1.84 12.17 -0.20
N MET A 57 -0.87 11.34 -0.60
CA MET A 57 0.24 11.77 -1.44
C MET A 57 -0.28 12.41 -2.73
N LYS A 58 0.37 13.49 -3.18
CA LYS A 58 0.13 14.02 -4.52
C LYS A 58 0.76 13.09 -5.54
N GLU A 59 0.03 12.82 -6.61
CA GLU A 59 0.58 12.07 -7.74
C GLU A 59 1.66 12.89 -8.44
N PRO A 60 2.83 12.29 -8.73
CA PRO A 60 3.88 12.97 -9.47
C PRO A 60 3.40 13.29 -10.89
N ALA A 61 3.97 14.35 -11.48
CA ALA A 61 3.63 14.76 -12.85
C ALA A 61 3.98 13.68 -13.90
N VAL A 62 4.93 12.79 -13.57
CA VAL A 62 5.32 11.65 -14.39
C VAL A 62 5.44 10.43 -13.49
N CYS A 63 4.71 9.37 -13.84
CA CYS A 63 4.81 8.09 -13.16
C CYS A 63 6.00 7.29 -13.70
N PRO A 64 6.86 6.74 -12.80
CA PRO A 64 7.86 5.77 -13.22
C PRO A 64 7.16 4.53 -13.82
N LYS A 65 7.82 3.86 -14.77
CA LYS A 65 7.35 2.63 -15.42
C LYS A 65 7.96 1.41 -14.78
#